data_AF-A0A2E9U9N8-F1
#
_entry.id   AF-A0A2E9U9N8-F1
#
_cell.length_a   1.000
_cell.length_b   1.000
_cell.length_c   1.000
_cell.angle_alpha   90.00
_cell.angle_beta   90.00
_cell.angle_gamma   90.00
#
_symmetry.space_group_name_H-M   'P 1'
#
loop_
_entity.id
_entity.type
_entity.pdbx_description
1 polymer ?
#
loop_
_entity_poly.entity_id
_entity_poly.type
_entity_poly.pdbx_seq_one_letter_code
_entity_poly.pdbx_strand_id
1 'polypeptide(L)'
;MILADAISITEFKDFGSNEESNIIYRGRIDRIDYECNIEPNYTMGNILIIGTLSLGQDAQDNFYNLPAFVAVINNKKEVISRSYVDINVNIPEGATLARFEFVLEDFKLNFERSKNTSDYQILVGFKLTADQVEFNKNL
;
A
#
# COMPACT_ATOMS: atom_id res chain seq x y z
N MET A 1 -9.30 -3.12 5.70
CA MET A 1 -9.09 -4.47 5.14
C MET A 1 -7.99 -4.35 4.10
N ILE A 2 -7.04 -5.28 4.06
CA ILE A 2 -5.96 -5.24 3.06
C ILE A 2 -6.42 -6.04 1.83
N LEU A 3 -6.22 -5.50 0.62
CA LEU A 3 -6.41 -6.28 -0.60
C LEU A 3 -5.26 -7.28 -0.68
N ALA A 4 -5.56 -8.58 -0.60
CA ALA A 4 -4.56 -9.65 -0.59
C ALA A 4 -3.60 -9.55 -1.81
N ASP A 5 -4.11 -9.19 -2.99
CA ASP A 5 -3.32 -9.13 -4.22
C ASP A 5 -2.46 -7.86 -4.36
N ALA A 6 -2.72 -6.83 -3.55
CA ALA A 6 -1.99 -5.55 -3.57
C ALA A 6 -1.15 -5.35 -2.30
N ILE A 7 -0.95 -6.41 -1.53
CA ILE A 7 -0.15 -6.39 -0.30
C ILE A 7 1.35 -6.34 -0.57
N SER A 8 1.78 -6.74 -1.76
CA SER A 8 3.20 -6.82 -2.16
C SER A 8 3.46 -6.09 -3.47
N ILE A 9 4.65 -5.48 -3.56
CA ILE A 9 5.21 -4.90 -4.78
C ILE A 9 6.60 -5.50 -4.98
N THR A 10 6.92 -5.91 -6.21
CA THR A 10 8.25 -6.36 -6.58
C THR A 10 8.72 -5.51 -7.75
N GLU A 11 9.87 -4.88 -7.61
CA GLU A 11 10.47 -4.09 -8.68
C GLU A 11 11.63 -4.86 -9.30
N PHE A 12 11.69 -4.84 -10.62
CA PHE A 12 12.70 -5.52 -11.42
C PHE A 12 13.59 -4.50 -12.11
N LYS A 13 14.79 -4.92 -12.51
CA LYS A 13 15.63 -4.16 -13.43
C LYS A 13 14.91 -3.86 -14.74
N ASP A 14 15.07 -2.64 -15.23
CA ASP A 14 14.67 -2.28 -16.59
C ASP A 14 15.28 -3.26 -17.60
N PHE A 15 14.45 -3.78 -18.51
CA PHE A 15 14.82 -4.77 -19.53
C PHE A 15 15.30 -6.14 -19.00
N GLY A 16 15.20 -6.41 -17.70
CA GLY A 16 15.40 -7.73 -17.11
C GLY A 16 14.17 -8.62 -17.29
N SER A 17 14.36 -9.95 -17.28
CA SER A 17 13.24 -10.89 -17.09
C SER A 17 12.70 -10.78 -15.67
N ASN A 18 11.46 -11.22 -15.42
CA ASN A 18 10.85 -11.31 -14.08
C ASN A 18 11.47 -12.44 -13.21
N GLU A 19 12.77 -12.69 -13.37
CA GLU A 19 13.54 -13.67 -12.61
C GLU A 19 13.97 -13.11 -11.25
N GLU A 20 14.14 -14.01 -10.28
CA GLU A 20 14.55 -13.72 -8.91
C GLU A 20 15.84 -12.88 -8.84
N SER A 21 16.77 -13.15 -9.74
CA SER A 21 18.07 -12.47 -9.85
C SER A 21 17.94 -11.01 -10.28
N ASN A 22 16.85 -10.63 -10.95
CA ASN A 22 16.65 -9.27 -11.48
C ASN A 22 15.88 -8.36 -10.53
N ILE A 23 15.53 -8.84 -9.34
CA ILE A 23 14.76 -8.08 -8.36
C ILE A 23 15.63 -6.99 -7.76
N ILE A 24 15.14 -5.75 -7.81
CA ILE A 24 15.74 -4.60 -7.14
C ILE A 24 15.27 -4.58 -5.69
N TYR A 25 13.95 -4.66 -5.48
CA TYR A 25 13.37 -4.71 -4.14
C TYR A 25 12.02 -5.40 -4.11
N ARG A 26 11.60 -5.76 -2.89
CA ARG A 26 10.25 -6.23 -2.58
C ARG A 26 9.69 -5.46 -1.40
N GLY A 27 8.58 -4.78 -1.63
CA GLY A 27 7.78 -4.14 -0.59
C GLY A 27 6.62 -5.02 -0.19
N ARG A 28 6.28 -5.04 1.10
CA ARG A 28 5.09 -5.70 1.62
C ARG A 28 4.43 -4.83 2.68
N ILE A 29 3.11 -4.72 2.64
CA ILE A 29 2.31 -4.14 3.72
C ILE A 29 2.00 -5.26 4.72
N ASP A 30 2.42 -5.09 5.96
CA ASP A 30 2.25 -6.10 7.00
C ASP A 30 1.02 -5.82 7.86
N ARG A 31 0.74 -4.55 8.13
CA ARG A 31 -0.36 -4.12 8.98
C ARG A 31 -0.88 -2.75 8.57
N ILE A 32 -2.18 -2.56 8.79
CA ILE A 32 -2.85 -1.28 8.61
C ILE A 32 -3.73 -1.03 9.81
N ASP A 33 -3.56 0.14 10.42
CA ASP A 33 -4.39 0.63 11.50
C ASP A 33 -5.10 1.91 11.05
N TYR A 34 -6.34 2.08 11.49
CA TYR A 34 -7.13 3.28 11.23
C TYR A 34 -7.70 3.79 12.54
N GLU A 35 -7.24 4.97 12.96
CA GLU A 35 -7.75 5.67 14.13
C GLU A 35 -8.59 6.85 13.66
N CYS A 36 -9.86 6.90 14.03
CA CYS A 36 -10.77 7.93 13.54
C CYS A 36 -11.78 8.39 14.57
N ASN A 37 -12.23 9.63 14.39
CA ASN A 37 -13.40 10.19 15.04
C ASN A 37 -14.60 10.09 14.08
N ILE A 38 -15.74 9.67 14.61
CA ILE A 38 -16.98 9.54 13.86
C ILE A 38 -17.81 10.80 14.05
N GLU A 39 -18.02 11.53 12.96
CA GLU A 39 -18.94 12.66 12.89
C GLU A 39 -20.25 12.24 12.21
N PRO A 40 -21.34 13.01 12.32
CA PRO A 40 -22.65 12.59 11.78
C PRO A 40 -22.68 12.26 10.28
N ASN A 41 -21.75 12.81 9.48
CA ASN A 41 -21.75 12.67 8.01
C ASN A 41 -20.38 12.24 7.44
N TYR A 42 -19.36 12.11 8.28
CA TYR A 42 -18.02 11.77 7.84
C TYR A 42 -17.23 11.14 8.99
N THR A 43 -16.17 10.40 8.67
CA THR A 43 -15.12 10.12 9.65
C THR A 43 -13.87 10.89 9.23
N MET A 44 -13.09 11.29 10.22
CA MET A 44 -11.79 11.91 10.01
C MET A 44 -10.80 11.24 10.95
N GLY A 45 -9.65 10.86 10.41
CA GLY A 45 -8.70 10.05 11.15
C GLY A 45 -7.40 9.84 10.40
N ASN A 46 -6.51 9.10 11.03
CA ASN A 46 -5.20 8.78 10.49
C ASN A 46 -5.15 7.31 10.08
N ILE A 47 -4.59 7.03 8.91
CA ILE A 47 -4.29 5.67 8.47
C ILE A 47 -2.80 5.43 8.68
N LEU A 48 -2.47 4.47 9.53
CA LEU A 48 -1.11 3.98 9.72
C LEU A 48 -0.90 2.73 8.85
N ILE A 49 0.11 2.78 7.99
CA ILE A 49 0.55 1.66 7.15
C ILE A 49 1.92 1.23 7.64
N ILE A 50 2.03 -0.02 8.08
CA ILE A 50 3.29 -0.63 8.48
C ILE A 50 3.65 -1.71 7.48
N GLY A 51 4.90 -1.73 7.05
CA GLY A 51 5.37 -2.73 6.11
C GLY A 51 6.87 -2.94 6.15
N THR A 52 7.33 -3.78 5.24
CA THR A 52 8.72 -4.17 5.08
C THR A 52 9.16 -3.97 3.65
N LEU A 53 10.42 -3.57 3.48
CA LEU A 53 11.10 -3.45 2.19
C LEU A 53 12.39 -4.27 2.25
N SER A 54 12.51 -5.30 1.41
CA SER A 54 13.72 -6.09 1.27
C SER A 54 14.41 -5.81 -0.06
N LEU A 55 15.73 -5.68 -0.04
CA LEU A 55 16.55 -5.53 -1.23
C LEU A 55 16.79 -6.87 -1.91
N GLY A 56 16.75 -6.86 -3.24
CA GLY A 56 17.35 -7.93 -4.04
C GLY A 56 18.86 -7.77 -4.15
N GLN A 57 19.52 -8.75 -4.78
CA GLN A 57 20.99 -8.81 -4.83
C GLN A 57 21.63 -7.62 -5.57
N ASP A 58 20.86 -6.99 -6.45
CA ASP A 58 21.33 -5.94 -7.34
C ASP A 58 20.81 -4.54 -6.98
N ALA A 59 20.25 -4.38 -5.78
CA ALA A 59 19.89 -3.07 -5.26
C ALA A 59 21.13 -2.17 -5.16
N GLN A 60 21.12 -1.03 -5.86
CA GLN A 60 22.22 -0.05 -5.82
C GLN A 60 21.92 1.17 -4.95
N ASP A 61 20.64 1.39 -4.63
CA ASP A 61 20.18 2.49 -3.82
C ASP A 61 19.77 2.01 -2.43
N ASN A 62 19.67 2.96 -1.50
CA ASN A 62 19.14 2.72 -0.16
C ASN A 62 17.85 3.49 0.11
N PHE A 63 17.33 4.23 -0.88
CA PHE A 63 16.09 4.99 -0.76
C PHE A 63 15.14 4.63 -1.89
N TYR A 64 13.91 4.27 -1.53
CA TYR A 64 12.89 3.81 -2.48
C TYR A 64 11.55 4.48 -2.21
N ASN A 65 10.86 4.85 -3.28
CA ASN A 65 9.48 5.34 -3.23
C ASN A 65 8.55 4.21 -3.68
N LEU A 66 7.64 3.79 -2.80
CA LEU A 66 6.67 2.75 -3.05
C LEU A 66 5.30 3.39 -3.33
N PRO A 67 4.83 3.42 -4.59
CA PRO A 67 3.55 4.01 -4.91
C PRO A 67 2.42 3.13 -4.36
N ALA A 68 1.50 3.74 -3.62
CA ALA A 68 0.39 3.06 -2.98
C ALA A 68 -0.94 3.81 -3.23
N PHE A 69 -2.04 3.15 -2.90
CA PHE A 69 -3.36 3.74 -2.93
C PHE A 69 -4.12 3.43 -1.65
N VAL A 70 -5.00 4.35 -1.29
CA VAL A 70 -6.05 4.19 -0.28
C VAL A 70 -7.38 4.39 -0.98
N ALA A 71 -8.25 3.40 -0.95
CA ALA A 71 -9.55 3.41 -1.57
C ALA A 71 -10.65 3.13 -0.55
N VAL A 72 -11.82 3.71 -0.78
CA VAL A 72 -13.02 3.46 -0.01
C VAL A 72 -13.99 2.73 -0.90
N ILE A 73 -14.49 1.59 -0.43
CA ILE A 73 -15.53 0.83 -1.13
C ILE A 73 -16.80 0.76 -0.28
N ASN A 74 -17.95 0.62 -0.95
CA ASN A 74 -19.21 0.29 -0.27
C ASN A 74 -19.40 -1.24 -0.16
N ASN A 75 -20.51 -1.64 0.45
CA ASN A 75 -20.96 -3.04 0.56
C ASN A 75 -21.15 -3.75 -0.79
N LYS A 76 -21.33 -3.02 -1.90
CA LYS A 76 -21.38 -3.56 -3.27
C LYS A 76 -20.01 -3.69 -3.93
N LYS A 77 -18.92 -3.41 -3.20
CA LYS A 77 -17.52 -3.35 -3.70
C LYS A 77 -17.29 -2.25 -4.75
N GLU A 78 -18.15 -1.25 -4.82
CA GLU A 78 -17.96 -0.10 -5.70
C GLU A 78 -16.98 0.87 -5.05
N VAL A 79 -15.98 1.33 -5.80
CA VAL A 79 -15.02 2.34 -5.34
C VAL A 79 -15.70 3.70 -5.30
N ILE A 80 -15.80 4.26 -4.10
CA ILE A 80 -16.45 5.56 -3.83
C ILE A 80 -15.41 6.67 -3.94
N SER A 81 -14.22 6.43 -3.39
CA SER A 81 -13.09 7.35 -3.48
C SER A 81 -11.77 6.59 -3.51
N ARG A 82 -10.74 7.22 -4.08
CA ARG A 82 -9.39 6.70 -4.13
C ARG A 82 -8.40 7.85 -4.09
N SER A 83 -7.37 7.69 -3.26
CA SER A 83 -6.21 8.57 -3.17
C SER A 83 -4.95 7.77 -3.46
N TYR A 84 -3.97 8.40 -4.09
CA TYR A 84 -2.63 7.82 -4.28
C TYR A 84 -1.65 8.50 -3.34
N VAL A 85 -0.75 7.70 -2.78
CA VAL A 85 0.28 8.15 -1.84
C VAL A 85 1.59 7.47 -2.18
N ASP A 86 2.69 8.14 -1.86
CA ASP A 86 4.04 7.69 -2.11
C ASP A 86 4.72 7.40 -0.76
N ILE A 87 5.04 6.13 -0.52
CA ILE A 87 5.66 5.69 0.74
C ILE A 87 7.18 5.70 0.54
N ASN A 88 7.83 6.67 1.14
CA ASN A 88 9.29 6.80 1.11
C ASN A 88 9.93 5.88 2.16
N VAL A 89 10.81 5.00 1.74
CA VAL A 89 11.51 4.05 2.60
C VAL A 89 13.01 4.22 2.45
N ASN A 90 13.69 4.41 3.57
CA ASN A 90 15.14 4.42 3.64
C ASN A 90 15.64 3.14 4.31
N ILE A 91 16.62 2.50 3.69
CA ILE A 91 17.24 1.27 4.16
C ILE A 91 18.56 1.64 4.83
N PRO A 92 18.78 1.20 6.09
CA PRO A 92 20.05 1.46 6.77
C PRO A 92 21.24 0.92 5.97
N GLU A 93 22.37 1.63 6.03
CA GLU A 93 23.59 1.23 5.35
C GLU A 93 24.03 -0.18 5.80
N GLY A 94 24.34 -1.05 4.84
CA GLY A 94 24.71 -2.44 5.08
C GLY A 94 23.54 -3.39 5.43
N ALA A 95 22.30 -2.89 5.50
CA ALA A 95 21.11 -3.70 5.68
C ALA A 95 20.46 -4.06 4.33
N THR A 96 19.81 -5.22 4.27
CA THR A 96 19.01 -5.66 3.11
C THR A 96 17.51 -5.68 3.40
N LEU A 97 17.10 -5.28 4.61
CA LEU A 97 15.72 -5.25 5.05
C LEU A 97 15.48 -4.02 5.91
N ALA A 98 14.41 -3.29 5.61
CA ALA A 98 13.92 -2.19 6.43
C ALA A 98 12.44 -2.37 6.73
N ARG A 99 12.04 -2.03 7.96
CA ARG A 99 10.65 -1.82 8.32
C ARG A 99 10.33 -0.34 8.11
N PHE A 100 9.17 -0.05 7.53
CA PHE A 100 8.69 1.31 7.35
C PHE A 100 7.33 1.51 8.03
N GLU A 101 7.06 2.76 8.39
CA GLU A 101 5.80 3.22 8.94
C GLU A 101 5.41 4.49 8.17
N PHE A 102 4.19 4.52 7.64
CA PHE A 102 3.65 5.65 6.89
C PHE A 102 2.31 6.05 7.49
N VAL A 103 2.15 7.35 7.77
CA VAL A 103 0.90 7.90 8.29
C VAL A 103 0.27 8.78 7.22
N LEU A 104 -0.94 8.43 6.79
CA LEU A 104 -1.80 9.33 6.04
C LEU A 104 -2.66 10.10 7.03
N GLU A 105 -2.30 11.36 7.26
CA GLU A 105 -3.01 12.26 8.17
C GLU A 105 -4.29 12.82 7.54
N ASP A 106 -5.24 13.20 8.41
CA ASP A 106 -6.48 13.89 8.03
C ASP A 106 -7.30 13.19 6.93
N PHE A 107 -7.25 11.84 6.92
CA PHE A 107 -8.03 11.05 5.99
C PHE A 107 -9.52 11.23 6.27
N LYS A 108 -10.22 11.87 5.34
CA LYS A 108 -11.65 12.15 5.43
C LYS A 108 -12.46 11.17 4.57
N LEU A 109 -13.31 10.40 5.24
CA LEU A 109 -14.29 9.51 4.62
C LEU A 109 -15.68 10.16 4.72
N ASN A 110 -16.24 10.60 3.61
CA ASN A 110 -17.63 11.02 3.56
C ASN A 110 -18.55 9.80 3.37
N PHE A 111 -19.61 9.69 4.16
CA PHE A 111 -20.65 8.67 3.99
C PHE A 111 -22.04 9.32 3.99
N GLU A 112 -23.00 8.64 3.37
CA GLU A 112 -24.39 9.13 3.33
C GLU A 112 -25.05 8.96 4.71
N ARG A 113 -25.80 9.96 5.18
CA ARG A 113 -26.51 9.93 6.49
C ARG A 113 -27.39 8.70 6.72
N SER A 114 -27.90 8.11 5.65
CA SER A 114 -28.80 6.94 5.70
C SER A 114 -28.06 5.60 5.72
N LYS A 115 -26.73 5.59 5.56
CA LYS A 115 -25.90 4.38 5.50
C LYS A 115 -25.09 4.21 6.78
N ASN A 116 -24.93 2.96 7.21
CA ASN A 116 -24.11 2.67 8.37
C ASN A 116 -22.64 2.80 7.98
N THR A 117 -21.80 3.30 8.89
CA THR A 117 -20.33 3.37 8.67
C THR A 117 -19.72 1.99 8.40
N SER A 118 -20.34 0.92 8.92
CA SER A 118 -20.00 -0.48 8.64
C SER A 118 -20.21 -0.91 7.18
N ASP A 119 -20.98 -0.14 6.40
CA ASP A 119 -21.21 -0.41 4.97
C ASP A 119 -20.03 0.02 4.10
N TYR A 120 -19.03 0.68 4.70
CA TYR A 120 -17.84 1.18 4.03
C TYR A 120 -16.61 0.43 4.49
N GLN A 121 -15.70 0.15 3.56
CA GLN A 121 -14.42 -0.48 3.85
C GLN A 121 -13.29 0.35 3.24
N ILE A 122 -12.23 0.54 4.03
CA ILE A 122 -10.97 1.11 3.55
C ILE A 122 -10.10 -0.04 3.05
N LEU A 123 -9.69 0.08 1.79
CA LEU A 123 -8.74 -0.77 1.10
C LEU A 123 -7.45 0.00 0.88
N VAL A 124 -6.34 -0.65 1.13
CA VAL A 124 -5.01 -0.09 0.89
C VAL A 124 -4.18 -1.15 0.19
N GLY A 125 -3.32 -0.72 -0.72
CA GLY A 125 -2.40 -1.58 -1.43
C GLY A 125 -1.39 -0.78 -2.23
N PHE A 126 -0.40 -1.46 -2.78
CA PHE A 126 0.53 -0.86 -3.74
C PHE A 126 -0.15 -0.62 -5.09
N LYS A 127 0.25 0.45 -5.76
CA LYS A 127 -0.13 0.74 -7.15
C LYS A 127 0.81 -0.05 -8.05
N LEU A 128 0.34 -1.21 -8.49
CA LEU A 128 1.12 -2.12 -9.32
C LEU A 128 1.00 -1.80 -10.81
N THR A 129 2.09 -1.99 -11.55
CA THR A 129 2.08 -2.08 -13.02
C THR A 129 1.46 -3.40 -13.47
N ALA A 130 1.13 -3.54 -14.76
CA ALA A 130 0.57 -4.78 -15.29
C ALA A 130 1.51 -5.99 -15.07
N ASP A 131 2.80 -5.79 -15.31
CA ASP A 131 3.82 -6.84 -15.16
C ASP A 131 3.96 -7.27 -13.69
N GLN A 132 3.89 -6.33 -12.75
CA GLN A 132 3.91 -6.60 -11.31
C GLN A 132 2.68 -7.39 -10.86
N VAL A 133 1.49 -7.06 -11.39
CA VAL A 133 0.26 -7.82 -11.10
C VAL A 133 0.37 -9.25 -11.61
N GLU A 134 0.89 -9.45 -12.82
CA GLU A 134 1.09 -10.78 -13.39
C GLU A 134 2.09 -11.60 -12.58
N PHE A 135 3.20 -10.99 -12.15
CA PHE A 135 4.16 -11.65 -11.27
C PHE A 135 3.52 -12.05 -9.94
N ASN A 136 2.81 -11.14 -9.27
CA ASN A 136 2.17 -11.42 -7.99
C ASN A 136 1.11 -12.55 -8.04
N LYS A 137 0.44 -12.76 -9.18
CA LYS A 137 -0.52 -13.87 -9.35
C LYS A 137 0.12 -15.26 -9.34
N ASN A 138 1.43 -15.32 -9.60
CA ASN A 138 2.19 -16.56 -9.73
C ASN A 138 3.09 -16.84 -8.51
N LEU A 139 3.05 -15.99 -7.48
CA LEU A 139 3.66 -16.23 -6.16
C LEU A 139 2.77 -17.13 -5.30
#